data_AF-A0A1F2WSA0-F1
#
_entry.id   AF-A0A1F2WSA0-F1
#
_cell.length_a   1.000
_cell.length_b   1.000
_cell.length_c   1.000
_cell.angle_alpha   90.00
_cell.angle_beta   90.00
_cell.angle_gamma   90.00
#
_symmetry.space_group_name_H-M   'P 1'
#
loop_
_entity.id
_entity.type
_entity.pdbx_description
1 polymer ?
#
loop_
_entity_poly.entity_id
_entity_poly.type
_entity_poly.pdbx_seq_one_letter_code
_entity_poly.pdbx_strand_id
1 'polypeptide(L)'
;MTPRELAEKIAYLLLERGHLYDEDIKAVFSIDDFELIKAKNILCRYYGIAVEKWHKDQEENRQAIFLSGDFDQADATELIAKVFHDPTFKTRRQTKEEERKLEIKGEVRELFNHLKEEWGDQFQHSG
;
A
#
# COMPACT_ATOMS: atom_id res chain seq x y z
N MET A 1 10.89 -5.55 17.62
CA MET A 1 9.68 -5.98 16.89
C MET A 1 9.97 -5.83 15.41
N THR A 2 9.52 -6.75 14.54
CA THR A 2 9.70 -6.53 13.10
C THR A 2 8.73 -5.44 12.60
N PRO A 3 9.05 -4.71 11.51
CA PRO A 3 8.11 -3.74 10.95
C PRO A 3 6.74 -4.33 10.58
N ARG A 4 6.71 -5.61 10.20
CA ARG A 4 5.47 -6.34 9.86
C ARG A 4 4.62 -6.61 11.09
N GLU A 5 5.22 -7.10 12.17
CA GLU A 5 4.54 -7.30 13.46
C GLU A 5 4.01 -5.98 14.03
N LEU A 6 4.80 -4.91 13.90
CA LEU A 6 4.38 -3.58 14.33
C LEU A 6 3.20 -3.06 13.51
N ALA A 7 3.27 -3.21 12.18
CA ALA A 7 2.16 -2.87 11.28
C ALA A 7 0.88 -3.63 11.65
N GLU A 8 0.96 -4.93 11.91
CA GLU A 8 -0.19 -5.73 12.32
C GLU A 8 -0.83 -5.20 13.61
N LYS A 9 -0.02 -4.91 14.64
CA LYS A 9 -0.52 -4.35 15.90
C LYS A 9 -1.18 -2.98 15.72
N ILE A 10 -0.60 -2.12 14.88
CA ILE A 10 -1.19 -0.83 14.55
C ILE A 10 -2.52 -1.02 13.81
N ALA A 11 -2.65 -2.03 12.93
CA ALA A 11 -3.90 -2.33 12.23
C ALA A 11 -5.04 -2.70 13.19
N TYR A 12 -4.76 -3.54 14.19
CA TYR A 12 -5.75 -3.87 15.22
C TYR A 12 -6.08 -2.66 16.11
N LEU A 13 -5.08 -1.86 16.49
CA LEU A 13 -5.33 -0.64 17.26
C LEU A 13 -6.19 0.36 16.46
N LEU A 14 -5.99 0.44 15.15
CA LEU A 14 -6.83 1.23 14.25
C LEU A 14 -8.28 0.72 14.21
N LEU A 15 -8.48 -0.59 14.20
CA LEU A 15 -9.81 -1.20 14.27
C LEU A 15 -10.54 -0.79 15.56
N GLU A 16 -9.83 -0.77 16.68
CA GLU A 16 -10.39 -0.39 17.97
C GLU A 16 -10.71 1.11 18.08
N ARG A 17 -9.85 1.97 17.54
CA ARG A 17 -9.93 3.44 17.74
C ARG A 17 -10.47 4.22 16.54
N GLY A 18 -10.61 3.59 15.39
CA GLY A 18 -11.01 4.18 14.11
C GLY A 18 -9.93 5.03 13.42
N HIS A 19 -9.12 5.75 14.20
CA HIS A 19 -7.99 6.54 13.69
C HIS A 19 -6.87 6.63 14.72
N LEU A 20 -5.65 6.94 14.25
CA LEU A 20 -4.48 7.14 15.10
C LEU A 20 -3.62 8.29 14.58
N TYR A 21 -3.06 9.09 15.49
CA TYR A 21 -1.97 10.02 15.18
C TYR A 21 -0.61 9.35 15.39
N ASP A 22 0.41 9.89 14.73
CA ASP A 22 1.77 9.35 14.79
C ASP A 22 2.32 9.35 16.23
N GLU A 23 1.99 10.37 17.01
CA GLU A 23 2.37 10.53 18.40
C GLU A 23 1.73 9.48 19.32
N ASP A 24 0.47 9.13 19.09
CA ASP A 24 -0.21 8.08 19.85
C ASP A 24 0.44 6.72 19.60
N ILE A 25 0.74 6.43 18.33
CA ILE A 25 1.37 5.17 17.93
C ILE A 25 2.75 5.06 18.58
N LYS A 26 3.55 6.13 18.50
CA LYS A 26 4.88 6.18 19.12
C LYS A 26 4.80 5.98 20.63
N ALA A 27 3.85 6.63 21.30
CA ALA A 27 3.66 6.49 22.74
C ALA A 27 3.22 5.07 23.13
N VAL A 28 2.21 4.51 22.45
CA VAL A 28 1.65 3.18 22.75
C VAL A 28 2.66 2.07 22.55
N PHE A 29 3.43 2.12 21.46
CA PHE A 29 4.40 1.05 21.12
C PHE A 29 5.82 1.35 21.57
N SER A 30 6.08 2.54 22.12
CA SER A 30 7.42 3.00 22.53
C SER A 30 8.45 2.89 21.40
N ILE A 31 8.10 3.42 20.23
CA ILE A 31 8.90 3.35 19.00
C ILE A 31 9.36 4.72 18.52
N ASP A 32 10.38 4.74 17.66
CA ASP A 32 10.83 5.96 16.98
C ASP A 32 10.10 6.24 15.65
N ASP A 33 10.39 7.40 15.05
CA ASP A 33 9.81 7.81 13.76
C ASP A 33 10.17 6.87 12.61
N PHE A 34 11.37 6.28 12.64
CA PHE A 34 11.83 5.42 11.56
C PHE A 34 11.12 4.06 11.56
N GLU A 35 10.89 3.49 12.73
CA GLU A 35 10.06 2.31 12.93
C GLU A 35 8.62 2.57 12.49
N LEU A 36 8.06 3.73 12.87
CA LEU A 36 6.72 4.15 12.47
C LEU A 36 6.59 4.28 10.95
N ILE A 37 7.55 4.95 10.28
CA ILE A 37 7.56 5.10 8.81
C ILE A 37 7.56 3.75 8.11
N LYS A 38 8.35 2.78 8.61
CA LYS A 38 8.38 1.43 8.04
C LYS A 38 7.03 0.71 8.19
N ALA A 39 6.42 0.79 9.36
CA ALA A 39 5.12 0.17 9.60
C ALA A 39 4.01 0.83 8.77
N LYS A 40 3.98 2.17 8.69
CA LYS A 40 3.05 2.94 7.85
C LYS A 40 3.21 2.59 6.36
N ASN A 41 4.42 2.40 5.87
CA ASN A 41 4.62 1.94 4.49
C ASN A 41 4.02 0.54 4.23
N ILE A 42 4.13 -0.39 5.17
CA ILE A 42 3.49 -1.71 5.05
C ILE A 42 1.98 -1.57 5.02
N LEU A 43 1.39 -0.82 5.96
CA LEU A 43 -0.05 -0.63 6.06
C LEU A 43 -0.63 0.12 4.85
N CYS A 44 -0.05 1.27 4.52
CA CYS A 44 -0.62 2.19 3.54
C CYS A 44 -0.24 1.83 2.11
N ARG A 45 1.02 1.43 1.86
CA ARG A 45 1.50 1.21 0.48
C ARG A 45 1.47 -0.23 0.04
N TYR A 46 1.96 -1.16 0.85
CA TYR A 46 2.10 -2.55 0.43
C TYR A 46 0.80 -3.34 0.58
N TYR A 47 0.11 -3.18 1.71
CA TYR A 47 -1.11 -3.94 1.98
C TYR A 47 -2.38 -3.13 1.69
N GLY A 48 -2.32 -1.79 1.78
CA GLY A 48 -3.49 -0.94 1.56
C GLY A 48 -4.56 -1.10 2.64
N ILE A 49 -4.16 -1.52 3.84
CA ILE A 49 -5.02 -1.67 5.02
C ILE A 49 -5.43 -0.30 5.56
N ALA A 50 -4.53 0.67 5.47
CA ALA A 50 -4.74 2.00 6.02
C ALA A 50 -4.51 3.11 4.98
N VAL A 51 -5.04 4.29 5.27
CA VAL A 51 -4.84 5.52 4.49
C VAL A 51 -4.52 6.69 5.42
N GLU A 52 -3.62 7.55 4.97
CA GLU A 52 -3.33 8.83 5.62
C GLU A 52 -4.25 9.91 5.08
N LYS A 53 -4.90 10.64 5.97
CA LYS A 53 -5.68 11.82 5.61
C LYS A 53 -5.61 12.88 6.71
N TRP A 54 -5.86 14.12 6.32
CA TRP A 54 -6.07 15.19 7.26
C TRP A 54 -7.31 14.90 8.10
N HIS A 55 -7.16 15.02 9.42
CA HIS A 55 -8.21 14.88 10.39
C HIS A 55 -8.30 16.15 11.23
N LYS A 56 -9.52 16.61 11.46
CA LYS A 56 -9.78 17.78 12.28
C LYS A 56 -10.01 17.33 13.71
N ASP A 57 -9.06 17.65 14.59
CA ASP A 57 -9.17 17.42 16.02
C ASP A 57 -9.45 18.74 16.71
N GLN A 58 -10.69 18.91 17.19
CA GLN A 58 -11.17 20.18 17.76
C GLN A 58 -10.98 21.35 16.78
N GLU A 59 -9.89 22.11 16.90
CA GLU A 59 -9.54 23.27 16.07
C GLU A 59 -8.28 23.06 15.22
N GLU A 60 -7.55 21.95 15.39
CA GLU A 60 -6.30 21.68 14.67
C GLU A 60 -6.50 20.62 13.58
N ASN A 61 -5.92 20.86 12.41
CA ASN A 61 -5.82 19.84 11.36
C ASN A 61 -4.49 19.10 11.50
N ARG A 62 -4.57 17.79 11.77
CA ARG A 62 -3.40 16.92 11.91
C ARG A 62 -3.51 15.72 10.98
N GLN A 63 -2.37 15.16 10.60
CA GLN A 63 -2.33 13.93 9.82
C GLN A 63 -2.63 12.73 10.73
N ALA A 64 -3.60 11.91 10.33
CA ALA A 64 -3.93 10.67 11.02
C ALA A 64 -4.04 9.52 10.01
N ILE A 65 -3.82 8.30 10.51
CA ILE A 65 -4.06 7.08 9.76
C ILE A 65 -5.46 6.54 10.10
N PHE A 66 -6.13 5.99 9.10
CA PHE A 66 -7.48 5.40 9.17
C PHE A 66 -7.47 4.06 8.46
N LEU A 67 -8.40 3.16 8.80
CA LEU A 67 -8.65 1.98 7.98
C LEU A 67 -9.14 2.39 6.58
N SER A 68 -8.70 1.66 5.57
CA SER A 68 -9.25 1.81 4.22
C SER A 68 -10.63 1.15 4.16
N GLY A 69 -11.50 1.57 3.23
CA GLY A 69 -12.90 1.14 3.22
C GLY A 69 -13.13 -0.38 3.07
N ASP A 70 -12.14 -1.12 2.54
CA ASP A 70 -12.18 -2.58 2.49
C ASP A 70 -12.03 -3.23 3.89
N PHE A 71 -11.46 -2.50 4.85
CA PHE A 71 -11.16 -2.94 6.21
C PHE A 71 -12.03 -2.26 7.28
N ASP A 72 -13.08 -1.53 6.89
CA ASP A 72 -14.01 -0.84 7.79
C ASP A 72 -15.34 -1.63 7.97
N GLN A 73 -15.28 -2.96 7.88
CA GLN A 73 -16.45 -3.85 7.88
C GLN A 73 -16.40 -4.86 9.04
N ALA A 74 -17.52 -5.53 9.32
CA ALA A 74 -17.65 -6.47 10.44
C ALA A 74 -16.59 -7.59 10.46
N ASP A 75 -16.05 -7.97 9.29
CA ASP A 75 -15.05 -9.03 9.14
C ASP A 75 -13.60 -8.52 9.08
N ALA A 76 -13.37 -7.23 9.40
CA ALA A 76 -12.07 -6.59 9.24
C ALA A 76 -10.95 -7.26 10.05
N THR A 77 -11.24 -7.81 11.23
CA THR A 77 -10.27 -8.58 12.03
C THR A 77 -9.76 -9.80 11.27
N GLU A 78 -10.67 -10.60 10.68
CA GLU A 78 -10.30 -11.79 9.90
C GLU A 78 -9.53 -11.39 8.63
N LEU A 79 -9.94 -10.28 8.00
CA LEU A 79 -9.26 -9.77 6.82
C LEU A 79 -7.82 -9.32 7.14
N ILE A 80 -7.60 -8.59 8.24
CA ILE A 80 -6.26 -8.20 8.72
C ILE A 80 -5.43 -9.47 8.96
N ALA A 81 -5.98 -10.46 9.66
CA ALA A 81 -5.29 -11.71 9.93
C ALA A 81 -4.89 -12.43 8.61
N LYS A 82 -5.79 -12.50 7.63
CA LYS A 82 -5.48 -13.07 6.30
C LYS A 82 -4.34 -12.34 5.62
N VAL A 83 -4.35 -11.00 5.60
CA VAL A 83 -3.28 -10.22 4.97
C VAL A 83 -1.91 -10.46 5.61
N PHE A 84 -1.87 -10.55 6.94
CA PHE A 84 -0.59 -10.71 7.64
C PHE A 84 -0.10 -12.16 7.73
N HIS A 85 -0.97 -13.16 7.65
CA HIS A 85 -0.60 -14.55 7.92
C HIS A 85 -0.83 -15.53 6.77
N ASP A 86 -1.67 -15.19 5.79
CA ASP A 86 -1.88 -16.02 4.60
C ASP A 86 -0.97 -15.54 3.45
N PRO A 87 0.08 -16.29 3.10
CA PRO A 87 1.00 -15.90 2.03
C PRO A 87 0.37 -15.95 0.63
N THR A 88 -0.79 -16.60 0.47
CA THR A 88 -1.52 -16.69 -0.79
C THR A 88 -2.53 -15.56 -0.95
N PHE A 89 -2.83 -14.85 0.13
CA PHE A 89 -3.79 -13.76 0.11
C PHE A 89 -3.23 -12.55 -0.63
N LYS A 90 -3.88 -12.18 -1.74
CA LYS A 90 -3.58 -10.95 -2.48
C LYS A 90 -4.59 -9.87 -2.12
N THR A 91 -4.09 -8.72 -1.69
CA THR A 91 -4.97 -7.56 -1.48
C THR A 91 -5.43 -6.99 -2.81
N ARG A 92 -6.62 -6.36 -2.85
CA ARG A 92 -7.12 -5.68 -4.06
C ARG A 92 -6.10 -4.69 -4.64
N ARG A 93 -5.35 -4.01 -3.76
CA ARG A 93 -4.29 -3.09 -4.15
C ARG A 93 -3.14 -3.80 -4.85
N GLN A 94 -2.67 -4.93 -4.30
CA GLN A 94 -1.63 -5.75 -4.94
C GLN A 94 -2.10 -6.26 -6.30
N THR A 95 -3.34 -6.74 -6.41
CA THR A 95 -3.93 -7.16 -7.68
C THR A 95 -3.92 -6.03 -8.70
N LYS A 96 -4.40 -4.83 -8.35
CA LYS A 96 -4.39 -3.65 -9.23
C LYS A 96 -2.98 -3.23 -9.64
N GLU A 97 -2.01 -3.34 -8.73
CA GLU A 97 -0.62 -2.99 -9.04
C GLU A 97 0.03 -4.02 -9.99
N GLU A 98 -0.29 -5.30 -9.83
CA GLU A 98 0.12 -6.36 -10.75
C GLU A 98 -0.52 -6.19 -12.14
N GLU A 99 -1.82 -5.90 -12.21
CA GLU A 99 -2.55 -5.59 -13.45
C GLU A 99 -1.91 -4.40 -14.18
N ARG A 100 -1.67 -3.30 -13.47
CA ARG A 100 -1.01 -2.11 -14.04
C ARG A 100 0.40 -2.42 -14.55
N LYS A 101 1.16 -3.27 -13.85
CA LYS A 101 2.49 -3.70 -14.31
C LYS A 101 2.42 -4.55 -15.57
N LEU A 102 1.36 -5.34 -15.75
CA LEU A 102 1.13 -6.12 -16.98
C LEU A 102 0.74 -5.22 -18.14
N GLU A 103 -0.15 -4.24 -17.92
CA GLU A 103 -0.54 -3.24 -18.92
C GLU A 103 0.68 -2.46 -19.44
N ILE A 104 1.50 -1.90 -18.53
CA ILE A 104 2.71 -1.15 -18.89
C ILE A 104 3.68 -2.04 -19.69
N LYS A 105 3.83 -3.32 -19.35
CA LYS A 105 4.66 -4.25 -20.12
C LYS A 105 4.10 -4.48 -21.53
N GLY A 106 2.78 -4.51 -21.68
CA GLY A 106 2.10 -4.56 -22.98
C GLY A 106 2.40 -3.32 -23.82
N GLU A 107 2.16 -2.13 -23.26
CA GLU A 107 2.41 -0.85 -23.93
C GLU A 107 3.88 -0.69 -24.36
N VAL A 108 4.83 -1.03 -23.47
CA VAL A 108 6.26 -0.99 -23.80
C VAL A 108 6.59 -1.95 -24.95
N ARG A 109 5.97 -3.13 -24.97
CA ARG A 109 6.18 -4.12 -26.04
C ARG A 109 5.61 -3.63 -27.37
N GLU A 110 4.43 -3.01 -27.37
CA GLU A 110 3.82 -2.41 -28.56
C GLU A 110 4.68 -1.28 -29.11
N LEU A 111 5.15 -0.38 -28.24
CA LEU A 111 6.03 0.73 -28.63
C LEU A 111 7.35 0.21 -29.21
N PHE A 112 7.92 -0.84 -28.63
CA PHE A 112 9.14 -1.47 -29.15
C PHE A 112 8.91 -2.16 -30.50
N ASN A 113 7.76 -2.82 -30.69
CA ASN A 113 7.39 -3.40 -31.97
C ASN A 113 7.21 -2.32 -33.04
N HIS A 114 6.54 -1.21 -32.71
CA HIS A 114 6.33 -0.10 -33.64
C HIS A 114 7.65 0.57 -34.04
N LEU A 115 8.54 0.83 -33.08
CA LEU A 115 9.90 1.30 -33.38
C LEU A 115 10.67 0.32 -34.26
N LYS A 116 10.52 -0.98 -34.03
CA LYS A 116 11.16 -2.02 -34.86
C LYS A 116 10.57 -2.08 -36.27
N GLU A 117 9.29 -1.83 -36.45
CA GLU A 117 8.66 -1.72 -37.78
C GLU A 117 9.17 -0.47 -38.51
N GLU A 118 9.11 0.70 -37.86
CA GLU A 118 9.54 1.97 -38.45
C GLU A 118 11.04 2.04 -38.76
N TRP A 119 11.89 1.46 -37.91
CA TRP A 119 13.35 1.54 -38.05
C TRP A 119 13.97 0.24 -38.59
N GLY A 120 13.29 -0.89 -38.47
CA GLY A 120 13.74 -2.17 -39.04
C GLY A 120 13.73 -2.15 -40.57
N ASP A 121 12.80 -1.42 -41.17
CA ASP A 121 12.74 -1.22 -42.63
C ASP A 121 13.90 -0.35 -43.13
N GLN A 122 14.48 0.54 -42.30
CA GLN A 122 15.62 1.38 -42.71
C GLN A 122 16.95 0.60 -42.80
N PHE A 123 17.10 -0.49 -42.04
CA PHE A 123 18.31 -1.33 -42.09
C PHE A 123 18.30 -2.39 -43.21
N GLN A 124 17.14 -2.68 -43.81
CA GLN A 124 17.05 -3.64 -44.93
C GLN A 124 17.18 -3.00 -46.32
N HIS A 125 17.18 -1.67 -46.42
CA HIS A 125 17.31 -0.94 -47.70
C HIS A 125 18.66 -0.22 -47.85
N SER A 126 19.63 -0.54 -46.99
CA SER A 126 20.99 0.01 -47.01
C SER A 126 22.06 -0.99 -47.51
N GLY A 127 21.64 -2.07 -48.20
CA GLY A 127 22.52 -3.11 -48.75
C GLY A 127 22.66 -3.04 -50.25
#